data_AF-A0A925ZPX9-F1
#
_entry.id   AF-A0A925ZPX9-F1
#
_cell.length_a   1.000
_cell.length_b   1.000
_cell.length_c   1.000
_cell.angle_alpha   90.00
_cell.angle_beta   90.00
_cell.angle_gamma   90.00
#
_symmetry.space_group_name_H-M   'P 1'
#
loop_
_entity.id
_entity.type
_entity.pdbx_description
1 polymer ?
#
loop_
_entity_poly.entity_id
_entity_poly.type
_entity_poly.pdbx_seq_one_letter_code
_entity_poly.pdbx_strand_id
1 'polypeptide(L)'
;MSAGSSADLRSFVEQVRKARPSDVADVAGEVDPAHETAAILTKLEDKQRSPILVFAKVAGSPWPLVTNVCGSMGRLALALGCGIKEVTTRYAAAAEHPIAPVVVDDAPVHEVVLRGEAVDLG
;
A
#
# COMPACT_ATOMS: atom_id res chain seq x y z
N MET A 1 -22.94 -0.21 -16.87
CA MET A 1 -22.28 0.85 -16.07
C MET A 1 -20.80 0.54 -16.12
N SER A 2 -20.01 1.44 -16.71
CA SER A 2 -18.58 1.22 -16.99
C SER A 2 -17.83 0.92 -15.70
N ALA A 3 -17.04 -0.16 -15.69
CA ALA A 3 -16.14 -0.49 -14.60
C ALA A 3 -15.12 0.65 -14.44
N GLY A 4 -15.40 1.58 -13.52
CA GLY A 4 -14.39 2.51 -13.05
C GLY A 4 -13.24 1.69 -12.50
N SER A 5 -12.03 1.91 -13.01
CA SER A 5 -10.80 1.35 -12.46
C SER A 5 -10.77 1.68 -10.96
N SER A 6 -11.06 0.71 -10.10
CA SER A 6 -10.97 0.86 -8.65
C SER A 6 -9.51 1.10 -8.28
N ALA A 7 -9.15 2.38 -8.11
CA ALA A 7 -7.86 2.75 -7.56
C ALA A 7 -7.91 2.43 -6.07
N ASP A 8 -7.33 1.30 -5.69
CA ASP A 8 -7.24 0.83 -4.32
C ASP A 8 -5.85 0.24 -4.06
N LEU A 9 -5.58 -0.12 -2.80
CA LEU A 9 -4.28 -0.62 -2.40
C LEU A 9 -3.89 -1.91 -3.16
N ARG A 10 -4.86 -2.81 -3.38
CA ARG A 10 -4.59 -4.09 -4.05
C ARG A 10 -4.25 -3.87 -5.52
N SER A 11 -5.05 -3.06 -6.21
CA SER A 11 -4.78 -2.73 -7.62
C SER A 11 -3.48 -1.94 -7.79
N PHE A 12 -3.12 -1.07 -6.85
CA PHE A 12 -1.83 -0.36 -6.87
C PHE A 12 -0.63 -1.29 -6.68
N VAL A 13 -0.67 -2.20 -5.70
CA VAL A 13 0.44 -3.17 -5.50
C VAL A 13 0.63 -4.02 -6.75
N GLU A 14 -0.44 -4.50 -7.38
CA GLU A 14 -0.37 -5.24 -8.64
C GLU A 14 0.15 -4.40 -9.82
N GLN A 15 -0.22 -3.12 -9.88
CA GLN A 15 0.34 -2.18 -10.85
C GLN A 15 1.86 -2.04 -10.67
N VAL A 16 2.34 -1.93 -9.42
CA VAL A 16 3.77 -1.88 -9.12
C VAL A 16 4.45 -3.20 -9.49
N ARG A 17 3.88 -4.37 -9.15
CA ARG A 17 4.42 -5.68 -9.55
C ARG A 17 4.62 -5.77 -11.06
N LYS A 18 3.64 -5.30 -11.84
CA LYS A 18 3.69 -5.35 -13.31
C LYS A 18 4.69 -4.37 -13.91
N ALA A 19 4.69 -3.12 -13.44
CA ALA A 19 5.49 -2.05 -14.02
C ALA A 19 6.93 -2.00 -13.49
N ARG A 20 7.14 -2.42 -12.24
CA ARG A 20 8.37 -2.28 -11.46
C ARG A 20 8.57 -3.52 -10.57
N PRO A 21 8.76 -4.73 -11.14
CA PRO A 21 8.77 -5.98 -10.38
C PRO A 21 9.83 -6.04 -9.27
N SER A 22 10.95 -5.32 -9.41
CA SER A 22 11.98 -5.20 -8.37
C SER A 22 11.53 -4.40 -7.14
N ASP A 23 10.47 -3.62 -7.25
CA ASP A 23 9.95 -2.74 -6.20
C ASP A 23 8.90 -3.46 -5.33
N VAL A 24 8.67 -4.76 -5.51
CA VAL A 24 7.81 -5.58 -4.64
C VAL A 24 8.55 -6.86 -4.26
N ALA A 25 8.53 -7.20 -2.98
CA ALA A 25 9.10 -8.44 -2.47
C ALA A 25 8.11 -9.13 -1.54
N ASP A 26 7.80 -10.38 -1.86
CA ASP A 26 7.00 -11.26 -1.02
C ASP A 26 7.88 -11.94 0.02
N VAL A 27 7.46 -11.85 1.28
CA VAL A 27 8.11 -12.50 2.42
C VAL A 27 7.27 -13.71 2.82
N ALA A 28 7.82 -14.89 2.54
CA ALA A 28 7.13 -16.17 2.78
C ALA A 28 7.23 -16.67 4.24
N GLY A 29 8.25 -16.21 4.97
CA GLY A 29 8.41 -16.50 6.40
C GLY A 29 7.36 -15.81 7.23
N GLU A 30 7.02 -16.40 8.38
CA GLU A 30 6.28 -15.68 9.42
C GLU A 30 7.17 -14.58 10.00
N VAL A 31 6.59 -13.40 10.20
CA VAL A 31 7.27 -12.23 10.77
C VAL A 31 6.65 -11.85 12.11
N ASP A 32 7.48 -11.46 13.07
CA ASP A 32 7.04 -10.76 14.26
C ASP A 32 6.74 -9.29 13.88
N PRO A 33 5.49 -8.82 14.03
CA PRO A 33 5.18 -7.42 13.74
C PRO A 33 5.97 -6.44 14.62
N ALA A 34 6.43 -6.86 15.80
CA ALA A 34 7.26 -6.05 16.67
C ALA A 34 8.70 -5.94 16.12
N HIS A 35 8.99 -4.80 15.51
CA HIS A 35 10.32 -4.38 15.02
C HIS A 35 10.91 -5.17 13.85
N GLU A 36 10.58 -6.45 13.66
CA GLU A 36 11.21 -7.27 12.61
C GLU A 36 10.90 -6.72 11.21
N THR A 37 9.65 -6.31 10.95
CA THR A 37 9.24 -5.72 9.67
C THR A 37 10.08 -4.48 9.31
N ALA A 38 10.33 -3.60 10.28
CA ALA A 38 11.18 -2.43 10.12
C ALA A 38 12.66 -2.81 9.96
N ALA A 39 13.15 -3.78 10.75
CA ALA A 39 14.53 -4.24 10.66
C ALA A 39 14.86 -4.87 9.29
N ILE A 40 13.92 -5.64 8.72
CA ILE A 40 14.02 -6.19 7.37
C ILE A 40 14.15 -5.06 6.35
N LEU A 41 13.28 -4.04 6.43
CA LEU A 41 13.32 -2.88 5.52
C LEU A 41 14.65 -2.13 5.65
N THR A 42 15.09 -1.81 6.87
CA THR A 42 16.37 -1.12 7.12
C THR A 42 17.56 -1.91 6.56
N LYS A 43 17.58 -3.24 6.70
CA LYS A 43 18.65 -4.08 6.13
C LYS A 43 18.63 -4.15 4.60
N LEU A 44 17.47 -3.95 3.98
CA LEU A 44 17.37 -3.80 2.52
C LEU A 44 17.84 -2.42 2.07
N GLU A 45 17.53 -1.38 2.84
CA GLU A 45 17.98 0.00 2.57
C GLU A 45 19.51 0.12 2.65
N ASP A 46 20.15 -0.57 3.61
CA ASP A 46 21.62 -0.74 3.69
C ASP A 46 22.21 -1.30 2.37
N LYS A 47 21.40 -2.05 1.62
CA LYS A 47 21.75 -2.65 0.32
C LYS A 47 21.19 -1.88 -0.87
N GLN A 48 20.78 -0.63 -0.66
CA GLN A 48 20.17 0.25 -1.67
C GLN A 48 18.89 -0.35 -2.30
N ARG A 49 18.13 -1.13 -1.54
CA ARG A 49 16.85 -1.71 -1.96
C ARG A 49 15.75 -1.21 -1.03
N SER A 50 14.67 -0.65 -1.58
CA SER A 50 13.50 -0.22 -0.78
C SER A 50 12.19 -0.65 -1.45
N PRO A 51 11.91 -1.97 -1.52
CA PRO A 51 10.70 -2.51 -2.12
C PRO A 51 9.49 -2.33 -1.19
N ILE A 52 8.27 -2.47 -1.74
CA ILE A 52 7.09 -2.88 -0.99
C ILE A 52 7.39 -4.26 -0.41
N LEU A 53 7.23 -4.42 0.90
CA LEU A 53 7.29 -5.73 1.54
C LEU A 53 5.88 -6.22 1.80
N VAL A 54 5.57 -7.42 1.29
CA VAL A 54 4.29 -8.10 1.48
C VAL A 54 4.54 -9.34 2.32
N PHE A 55 4.00 -9.36 3.53
CA PHE A 55 4.12 -10.45 4.49
C PHE A 55 2.80 -11.23 4.52
N ALA A 56 2.85 -12.49 4.08
CA ALA A 56 1.66 -13.34 4.06
C ALA A 56 1.31 -13.92 5.45
N LYS A 57 2.30 -13.97 6.36
CA LYS A 57 2.18 -14.56 7.70
C LYS A 57 2.76 -13.62 8.74
N VAL A 58 1.96 -13.26 9.73
CA VAL A 58 2.34 -12.33 10.80
C VAL A 58 2.00 -13.00 12.13
N ALA A 59 3.00 -13.15 12.99
CA ALA A 59 2.81 -13.81 14.28
C ALA A 59 1.72 -13.10 15.11
N GLY A 60 0.78 -13.87 15.64
CA GLY A 60 -0.32 -13.35 16.46
C GLY A 60 -1.40 -12.55 15.69
N SER A 61 -1.32 -12.47 14.35
CA SER A 61 -2.31 -11.76 13.53
C SER A 61 -2.93 -12.69 12.48
N PRO A 62 -4.26 -12.70 12.31
CA PRO A 62 -4.90 -13.42 11.21
C PRO A 62 -4.75 -12.68 9.87
N TRP A 63 -4.24 -11.45 9.88
CA TRP A 63 -4.16 -10.57 8.71
C TRP A 63 -2.73 -10.50 8.14
N PRO A 64 -2.59 -10.46 6.80
CA PRO A 64 -1.31 -10.17 6.16
C PRO A 64 -0.91 -8.70 6.37
N LEU A 65 0.37 -8.39 6.19
CA LEU A 65 0.92 -7.05 6.36
C LEU A 65 1.60 -6.59 5.07
N VAL A 66 1.41 -5.31 4.71
CA VAL A 66 2.18 -4.65 3.66
C VAL A 66 2.80 -3.37 4.23
N THR A 67 4.05 -3.10 3.88
CA THR A 67 4.74 -1.87 4.32
C THR A 67 5.52 -1.22 3.19
N ASN A 68 6.01 -0.01 3.48
CA ASN A 68 6.84 0.80 2.60
C ASN A 68 6.15 1.22 1.29
N VAL A 69 4.82 1.14 1.16
CA VAL A 69 4.08 1.34 -0.11
C VAL A 69 4.43 2.64 -0.85
N CYS A 70 4.63 3.74 -0.11
CA CYS A 70 4.97 5.06 -0.64
C CYS A 70 6.47 5.39 -0.65
N GLY A 71 7.35 4.45 -0.29
CA GLY A 71 8.79 4.69 -0.06
C GLY A 71 9.66 4.88 -1.30
N SER A 72 9.11 5.33 -2.42
CA SER A 72 9.88 5.61 -3.63
C SER A 72 9.22 6.69 -4.47
N MET A 73 10.00 7.67 -4.91
CA MET A 73 9.55 8.68 -5.88
C MET A 73 9.08 8.05 -7.19
N GLY A 74 9.66 6.93 -7.61
CA GLY A 74 9.19 6.20 -8.79
C GLY A 74 7.81 5.59 -8.61
N ARG A 75 7.49 5.13 -7.39
CA ARG A 75 6.16 4.60 -7.05
C ARG A 75 5.13 5.72 -6.90
N LEU A 76 5.52 6.86 -6.33
CA LEU A 76 4.65 8.04 -6.28
C LEU A 76 4.33 8.58 -7.68
N ALA A 77 5.34 8.64 -8.57
CA ALA A 77 5.16 9.03 -9.96
C ALA A 77 4.18 8.09 -10.70
N LEU A 78 4.32 6.77 -10.48
CA LEU A 78 3.39 5.78 -11.02
C LEU A 78 1.97 5.98 -10.50
N ALA A 79 1.79 6.19 -9.18
CA ALA A 79 0.48 6.42 -8.56
C ALA A 79 -0.21 7.69 -9.09
N LEU A 80 0.57 8.75 -9.33
CA LEU A 80 0.07 10.03 -9.83
C LEU A 80 -0.03 10.10 -11.36
N GLY A 81 0.44 9.07 -12.07
CA GLY A 81 0.44 9.03 -13.54
C GLY A 81 1.32 10.11 -14.18
N CYS A 82 2.44 10.48 -13.55
CA CYS A 82 3.33 11.54 -14.01
C CYS A 82 4.80 11.09 -14.03
N GLY A 83 5.71 11.93 -14.53
CA GLY A 83 7.15 11.74 -14.38
C GLY A 83 7.62 12.02 -12.95
N ILE A 84 8.75 11.42 -12.55
CA ILE A 84 9.36 11.59 -11.21
C ILE A 84 9.58 13.07 -10.86
N LYS A 85 10.04 13.87 -11.83
CA LYS A 85 10.31 15.30 -11.64
C LYS A 85 9.04 16.14 -11.43
N GLU A 86 7.87 15.59 -11.77
CA GLU A 86 6.58 16.28 -11.74
C GLU A 86 5.77 15.95 -10.48
N VAL A 87 6.20 14.96 -9.70
CA VAL A 87 5.44 14.46 -8.52
C VAL A 87 5.04 15.59 -7.58
N THR A 88 5.98 16.45 -7.19
CA THR A 88 5.71 17.56 -6.27
C THR A 88 4.68 18.54 -6.83
N THR A 89 4.87 18.96 -8.09
CA THR A 89 3.95 19.91 -8.76
C THR A 89 2.57 19.29 -8.96
N ARG A 90 2.51 18.02 -9.38
CA ARG A 90 1.25 17.29 -9.60
C ARG A 90 0.46 17.11 -8.31
N TYR A 91 1.15 16.78 -7.21
CA TYR A 91 0.56 16.63 -5.90
C TYR A 91 0.02 17.97 -5.37
N ALA A 92 0.82 19.05 -5.45
CA ALA A 92 0.39 20.38 -5.02
C ALA A 92 -0.84 20.87 -5.79
N ALA A 93 -0.83 20.74 -7.13
CA ALA A 93 -1.96 21.13 -7.95
C ALA A 93 -3.24 20.34 -7.61
N ALA A 94 -3.11 19.05 -7.29
CA ALA A 94 -4.25 18.23 -6.87
C ALA A 94 -4.78 18.63 -5.49
N ALA A 95 -3.90 19.00 -4.55
CA ALA A 95 -4.29 19.47 -3.23
C ALA A 95 -5.02 20.82 -3.27
N GLU A 96 -4.66 21.71 -4.20
CA GLU A 96 -5.32 23.00 -4.43
C GLU A 96 -6.69 22.86 -5.12
N HIS A 97 -6.91 21.77 -5.86
CA HIS A 97 -8.12 21.53 -6.65
C HIS A 97 -8.78 20.19 -6.29
N PRO A 98 -9.27 20.03 -5.05
CA PRO A 98 -9.88 18.78 -4.62
C PRO A 98 -11.15 18.48 -5.41
N ILE A 99 -11.32 17.21 -5.77
CA ILE A 99 -12.57 16.69 -6.35
C ILE A 99 -13.38 16.09 -5.21
N ALA A 100 -14.63 16.53 -5.05
CA ALA A 100 -15.50 16.00 -4.01
C ALA A 100 -15.73 14.49 -4.21
N PRO A 101 -15.67 13.67 -3.13
CA PRO A 101 -15.93 12.25 -3.24
C PRO A 101 -17.41 12.00 -3.56
N VAL A 102 -17.66 10.87 -4.22
CA VAL A 102 -19.03 10.37 -4.45
C VAL A 102 -19.37 9.38 -3.34
N VAL A 103 -20.52 9.57 -2.70
CA VAL A 103 -21.03 8.63 -1.69
C VAL A 103 -21.61 7.41 -2.40
N VAL A 104 -21.27 6.22 -1.90
CA VAL A 104 -21.76 4.93 -2.39
C VAL A 104 -22.31 4.12 -1.22
N ASP A 105 -23.33 3.31 -1.48
CA ASP A 105 -24.03 2.54 -0.44
C ASP A 105 -23.30 1.25 -0.02
N ASP A 106 -22.45 0.72 -0.91
CA ASP A 106 -21.72 -0.53 -0.69
C ASP A 106 -20.27 -0.43 -1.20
N ALA A 107 -19.36 -1.11 -0.52
CA ALA A 107 -17.93 -1.08 -0.80
C ALA A 107 -17.21 -2.30 -0.18
N PRO A 108 -16.06 -2.74 -0.74
CA PRO A 108 -15.29 -3.87 -0.19
C PRO A 108 -14.87 -3.70 1.28
N VAL A 109 -14.77 -2.46 1.77
CA VAL A 109 -14.45 -2.19 3.17
C VAL A 109 -15.59 -2.56 4.14
N HIS A 110 -16.79 -2.84 3.63
CA HIS A 110 -17.97 -3.26 4.41
C HIS A 110 -18.11 -4.79 4.54
N GLU A 111 -17.21 -5.58 3.92
CA GLU A 111 -17.29 -7.05 3.89
C GLU A 111 -17.23 -7.69 5.28
N VAL A 112 -16.52 -7.08 6.24
CA VAL A 112 -16.38 -7.57 7.62
C VAL A 112 -16.72 -6.45 8.59
N VAL A 113 -17.72 -6.69 9.46
CA VAL A 113 -18.18 -5.72 10.46
C VAL A 113 -18.09 -6.33 11.86
N LEU A 114 -17.10 -5.90 12.64
CA LEU A 114 -16.96 -6.23 14.05
C LEU A 114 -17.44 -5.04 14.90
N ARG A 115 -18.21 -5.31 15.96
CA ARG A 115 -18.77 -4.28 16.86
C ARG A 115 -18.76 -4.75 18.31
N GLY A 116 -18.63 -3.82 19.24
CA GLY A 116 -18.71 -4.09 20.69
C GLY A 116 -17.70 -5.14 21.13
N GLU A 117 -18.17 -6.16 21.84
CA GLU A 117 -17.34 -7.25 22.37
C GLU A 117 -16.65 -8.11 21.29
N ALA A 118 -17.07 -8.02 20.03
CA ALA A 118 -16.41 -8.69 18.91
C ALA A 118 -15.14 -7.97 18.42
N VAL A 119 -14.84 -6.77 18.95
CA VAL A 119 -13.63 -6.00 18.63
C VAL A 119 -12.56 -6.28 19.68
N ASP A 120 -11.41 -6.76 19.21
CA ASP A 120 -10.17 -6.87 19.97
C ASP A 120 -9.07 -6.15 19.16
N LEU A 121 -8.37 -5.21 19.79
CA LEU A 121 -7.32 -4.40 19.14
C LEU A 121 -5.90 -4.87 19.50
N GLY A 122 -5.78 -5.97 20.27
CA GLY A 122 -4.51 -6.49 20.79
C GLY A 122 -4.05 -5.82 22.08
#